data_AF-A0A6L8F490-F1
#
_entry.id   AF-A0A6L8F490-F1
#
_cell.length_a   1.000
_cell.length_b   1.000
_cell.length_c   1.000
_cell.angle_alpha   90.00
_cell.angle_beta   90.00
_cell.angle_gamma   90.00
#
_symmetry.space_group_name_H-M   'P 1'
#
loop_
_entity.id
_entity.type
_entity.pdbx_description
1 polymer ?
#
loop_
_entity_poly.entity_id
_entity_poly.type
_entity_poly.pdbx_seq_one_letter_code
_entity_poly.pdbx_strand_id
1 'polypeptide(L)'
;MQHVEPYVVHQIAMNLFGDRYIIIYGNTIQFHNHCYHVRCINTPEHTHRGAYYLEDANTGLAMLNDIDFAPPGSYGVIFESQTGDIIGCETTPHL
;
A
#
# COMPACT_ATOMS: atom_id res chain seq x y z
N MET A 1 -5.37 4.45 -15.19
CA MET A 1 -4.43 4.24 -14.07
C MET A 1 -4.11 5.60 -13.50
N GLN A 2 -4.33 5.78 -12.20
CA GLN A 2 -3.96 7.02 -11.51
C GLN A 2 -2.42 7.10 -11.48
N HIS A 3 -1.85 8.24 -11.86
CA HIS A 3 -0.40 8.40 -11.86
C HIS A 3 0.08 8.49 -10.41
N VAL A 4 0.84 7.49 -9.96
CA VAL A 4 1.52 7.50 -8.66
C VAL A 4 2.94 7.97 -8.91
N GLU A 5 3.38 9.01 -8.22
CA GLU A 5 4.72 9.54 -8.41
C GLU A 5 5.78 8.49 -8.01
N PRO A 6 6.80 8.24 -8.85
CA PRO A 6 7.85 7.26 -8.54
C PRO A 6 8.54 7.50 -7.19
N TYR A 7 8.67 8.77 -6.80
CA TYR A 7 9.21 9.15 -5.49
C TYR A 7 8.39 8.58 -4.34
N VAL A 8 7.07 8.69 -4.40
CA VAL A 8 6.18 8.20 -3.32
C VAL A 8 6.22 6.67 -3.23
N VAL A 9 6.25 5.98 -4.38
CA VAL A 9 6.42 4.52 -4.40
C VAL A 9 7.72 4.11 -3.72
N HIS A 10 8.81 4.84 -4.00
CA HIS A 10 10.10 4.61 -3.36
C HIS A 10 10.04 4.86 -1.84
N GLN A 11 9.43 5.95 -1.40
CA GLN A 11 9.28 6.26 0.03
C GLN A 11 8.44 5.21 0.77
N ILE A 12 7.32 4.77 0.19
CA ILE A 12 6.51 3.68 0.75
C ILE A 12 7.37 2.43 0.95
N ALA A 13 8.16 2.06 -0.07
CA ALA A 13 9.01 0.88 0.01
C ALA A 13 10.09 1.04 1.10
N MET A 14 10.73 2.20 1.21
CA MET A 14 11.75 2.47 2.23
C MET A 14 11.16 2.52 3.65
N ASN A 15 10.01 3.16 3.84
CA ASN A 15 9.34 3.28 5.13
C ASN A 15 8.87 1.93 5.67
N LEU A 16 8.49 1.00 4.79
CA LEU A 16 7.95 -0.30 5.18
C LEU A 16 9.02 -1.40 5.20
N PHE A 17 9.89 -1.42 4.18
CA PHE A 17 10.87 -2.47 3.99
C PHE A 17 12.29 -2.10 4.42
N GLY A 18 12.58 -0.81 4.66
CA GLY A 18 13.93 -0.34 4.97
C GLY A 18 14.93 -0.72 3.88
N ASP A 19 16.16 -1.06 4.28
CA ASP A 19 17.24 -1.44 3.36
C ASP A 19 17.16 -2.90 2.87
N ARG A 20 16.02 -3.57 3.03
CA ARG A 20 15.85 -4.95 2.54
C ARG A 20 15.86 -4.98 1.02
N TYR A 21 16.20 -6.14 0.44
CA TYR A 21 16.20 -6.30 -1.01
C TYR A 21 14.76 -6.17 -1.56
N ILE A 22 14.51 -5.03 -2.21
CA ILE A 22 13.25 -4.68 -2.85
C ILE A 22 13.50 -4.36 -4.33
N ILE A 23 12.54 -4.69 -5.19
CA ILE A 23 12.54 -4.27 -6.59
C ILE A 23 11.35 -3.35 -6.80
N ILE A 24 11.58 -2.16 -7.34
CA ILE A 24 10.53 -1.19 -7.66
C ILE A 24 10.43 -1.03 -9.18
N TYR A 25 9.22 -1.22 -9.71
CA TYR A 25 8.93 -1.02 -11.12
C TYR A 25 7.60 -0.28 -11.30
N GLY A 26 7.67 1.00 -11.69
CA GLY A 26 6.49 1.86 -11.77
C GLY A 26 5.82 2.01 -10.41
N ASN A 27 4.55 1.63 -10.30
CA ASN A 27 3.81 1.60 -9.04
C ASN A 27 3.80 0.21 -8.37
N THR A 28 4.72 -0.68 -8.74
CA THR A 28 4.85 -2.02 -8.18
C THR A 28 6.07 -2.13 -7.30
N ILE A 29 5.93 -2.76 -6.14
CA ILE A 29 7.00 -3.10 -5.20
C ILE A 29 7.02 -4.62 -5.05
N GLN A 30 8.13 -5.26 -5.39
CA GLN A 30 8.34 -6.68 -5.14
C GLN A 30 9.22 -6.86 -3.90
N PHE A 31 8.71 -7.64 -2.95
CA PHE A 31 9.40 -8.00 -1.71
C PHE A 31 9.16 -9.48 -1.41
N HIS A 32 10.24 -10.25 -1.23
CA HIS A 32 10.21 -11.71 -1.17
C HIS A 32 9.39 -12.33 -2.32
N ASN A 33 8.29 -13.02 -1.98
CA ASN A 33 7.41 -13.72 -2.92
C ASN A 33 6.17 -12.91 -3.28
N HIS A 34 6.09 -11.65 -2.84
CA HIS A 34 4.95 -10.78 -3.04
C HIS A 34 5.26 -9.67 -4.03
N CYS A 35 4.29 -9.39 -4.89
CA CYS A 35 4.27 -8.23 -5.77
C CYS A 35 3.12 -7.35 -5.33
N TYR A 36 3.42 -6.19 -4.76
CA TYR A 36 2.43 -5.23 -4.31
C TYR A 36 2.24 -4.11 -5.32
N HIS A 37 0.99 -3.76 -5.60
CA HIS A 37 0.64 -2.54 -6.31
C HIS A 37 0.33 -1.44 -5.32
N VAL A 38 0.95 -0.27 -5.49
CA VAL A 38 0.52 0.96 -4.81
C VAL A 38 -0.81 1.40 -5.41
N ARG A 39 -1.85 1.44 -4.57
CA ARG A 39 -3.24 1.75 -4.93
C ARG A 39 -3.76 2.92 -4.12
N CYS A 40 -4.70 3.65 -4.70
CA CYS A 40 -5.39 4.75 -4.03
C CYS A 40 -6.69 4.30 -3.39
N ILE A 41 -6.92 4.74 -2.16
CA ILE A 41 -8.20 4.57 -1.46
C ILE A 41 -9.23 5.50 -2.10
N ASN A 42 -10.18 4.91 -2.81
CA ASN A 42 -11.22 5.66 -3.53
C ASN A 42 -12.62 5.53 -2.91
N THR A 43 -12.79 4.74 -1.85
CA THR A 43 -14.08 4.59 -1.16
C THR A 43 -14.60 5.97 -0.73
N PRO A 44 -15.84 6.33 -1.13
CA PRO A 44 -16.48 7.57 -0.67
C PRO A 44 -16.51 7.63 0.85
N GLU A 45 -16.36 8.85 1.40
CA GLU A 45 -16.46 9.11 2.85
C GLU A 45 -15.44 8.38 3.74
N HIS A 46 -14.51 7.63 3.15
CA HIS A 46 -13.41 7.03 3.88
C HIS A 46 -12.50 8.10 4.47
N THR A 47 -12.15 7.98 5.75
CA THR A 47 -11.31 8.94 6.49
C THR A 47 -9.99 9.24 5.77
N HIS A 48 -9.40 8.21 5.14
CA HIS A 48 -8.15 8.32 4.38
C HIS A 48 -8.35 8.30 2.85
N ARG A 49 -9.51 8.72 2.34
CA ARG A 49 -9.74 8.80 0.89
C ARG A 49 -8.64 9.64 0.22
N GLY A 50 -8.04 9.12 -0.85
CA GLY A 50 -6.91 9.75 -1.54
C GLY A 50 -5.52 9.35 -1.02
N ALA A 51 -5.44 8.64 0.10
CA ALA A 51 -4.22 8.00 0.58
C ALA A 51 -3.93 6.71 -0.19
N TYR A 52 -2.72 6.17 -0.01
CA TYR A 52 -2.27 4.95 -0.66
C TYR A 52 -2.28 3.73 0.26
N TYR A 53 -2.35 2.54 -0.34
CA TYR A 53 -2.15 1.25 0.31
C TYR A 53 -1.45 0.28 -0.66
N LEU A 54 -0.97 -0.84 -0.13
CA LEU A 54 -0.34 -1.91 -0.92
C LEU A 54 -1.32 -3.07 -1.13
N GLU A 55 -1.71 -3.32 -2.37
CA GLU A 55 -2.54 -4.46 -2.77
C GLU A 55 -1.64 -5.57 -3.33
N ASP A 56 -1.68 -6.77 -2.75
CA ASP A 56 -0.92 -7.92 -3.28
C ASP A 56 -1.54 -8.42 -4.58
N ALA A 57 -0.71 -8.54 -5.62
CA ALA A 57 -1.14 -8.88 -6.97
C ALA A 57 -1.68 -10.32 -7.11
N ASN A 58 -1.33 -11.23 -6.18
CA ASN A 58 -1.76 -12.62 -6.24
C ASN A 58 -3.11 -12.82 -5.55
N THR A 59 -3.34 -12.12 -4.43
CA THR A 59 -4.51 -12.31 -3.57
C THR A 59 -5.57 -11.21 -3.72
N GLY A 60 -5.18 -10.03 -4.21
CA GLY A 60 -6.01 -8.83 -4.22
C GLY A 60 -6.29 -8.25 -2.84
N LEU A 61 -5.57 -8.73 -1.80
CA LEU A 61 -5.74 -8.25 -0.42
C LEU A 61 -4.72 -7.17 -0.10
N ALA A 62 -5.10 -6.27 0.80
CA ALA A 62 -4.20 -5.24 1.29
C ALA A 62 -3.16 -5.82 2.25
N MET A 63 -1.92 -5.36 2.15
CA MET A 63 -0.85 -5.72 3.08
C MET A 63 -1.14 -5.14 4.46
N LEU A 64 -1.13 -5.99 5.48
CA LEU A 64 -1.25 -5.57 6.88
C LEU A 64 0.12 -5.42 7.54
N ASN A 65 1.03 -6.36 7.25
CA ASN A 65 2.43 -6.34 7.67
C ASN A 65 3.23 -7.28 6.74
N ASP A 66 4.49 -7.57 7.09
CA ASP A 66 5.40 -8.40 6.28
C ASP A 66 4.95 -9.87 6.07
N ILE A 67 3.95 -10.35 6.82
CA ILE A 67 3.48 -11.75 6.81
C ILE A 67 1.97 -11.89 6.64
N ASP A 68 1.18 -10.89 7.05
CA ASP A 68 -0.28 -10.95 7.08
C ASP A 68 -0.94 -10.01 6.08
N PHE A 69 -2.15 -10.39 5.66
CA PHE A 69 -3.04 -9.57 4.84
C PHE A 69 -4.21 -9.05 5.66
N ALA A 70 -4.69 -7.86 5.33
CA ALA A 70 -5.92 -7.32 5.87
C ALA A 70 -7.14 -8.09 5.31
N PRO A 71 -8.26 -8.16 6.06
CA PRO A 71 -9.48 -8.80 5.56
C PRO A 71 -9.97 -8.16 4.26
N PRO A 72 -10.68 -8.92 3.40
CA PRO A 72 -11.26 -8.37 2.18
C PRO A 72 -12.09 -7.11 2.44
N GLY A 73 -11.85 -6.06 1.65
CA GLY A 73 -12.53 -4.76 1.79
C GLY A 73 -11.88 -3.79 2.80
N SER A 74 -10.81 -4.20 3.48
CA SER A 74 -9.98 -3.32 4.32
C SER A 74 -8.72 -2.86 3.58
N TYR A 75 -8.15 -1.74 4.01
CA TYR A 75 -6.97 -1.14 3.36
C TYR A 75 -5.60 -1.46 3.97
N GLY A 76 -5.52 -2.20 5.08
CA GLY A 76 -4.23 -2.56 5.67
C GLY A 76 -3.41 -1.33 6.05
N VAL A 77 -2.10 -1.33 5.81
CA VAL A 77 -1.25 -0.16 6.07
C VAL A 77 -1.57 0.96 5.07
N ILE A 78 -1.80 2.16 5.60
CA ILE A 78 -2.19 3.35 4.85
C ILE A 78 -1.04 4.36 4.82
N PHE A 79 -0.71 4.83 3.61
CA PHE A 79 0.40 5.73 3.33
C PHE A 79 -0.11 7.09 2.84
N GLU A 80 0.47 8.17 3.34
CA GLU A 80 0.19 9.53 2.86
C GLU A 80 0.63 9.68 1.40
N SER A 81 -0.24 10.25 0.56
CA SER A 81 -0.02 10.28 -0.88
C SER A 81 1.05 11.27 -1.34
N GLN A 82 1.49 12.19 -0.48
CA GLN A 82 2.54 13.16 -0.78
C GLN A 82 3.93 12.71 -0.32
N THR A 83 3.99 12.00 0.81
CA THR A 83 5.25 11.67 1.49
C THR A 83 5.58 10.18 1.43
N GLY A 84 4.57 9.31 1.34
CA GLY A 84 4.74 7.87 1.51
C GLY A 84 4.83 7.44 2.99
N ASP A 85 4.56 8.35 3.94
CA ASP A 85 4.61 8.08 5.37
C ASP A 85 3.42 7.23 5.82
N ILE A 86 3.65 6.35 6.79
CA ILE A 86 2.57 5.54 7.38
C ILE A 86 1.71 6.45 8.25
N ILE A 87 0.43 6.59 7.89
CA ILE A 87 -0.54 7.46 8.60
C ILE A 87 -1.68 6.69 9.25
N GLY A 88 -1.78 5.38 9.01
CA GLY A 88 -2.83 4.57 9.58
C GLY A 88 -2.71 3.09 9.23
N CYS A 89 -3.57 2.30 9.84
CA CYS A 89 -3.72 0.88 9.55
C CYS A 89 -5.20 0.51 9.71
N GLU A 90 -5.77 -0.18 8.72
CA GLU A 90 -7.16 -0.60 8.71
C GLU A 90 -7.28 -2.13 8.60
N THR A 91 -7.89 -2.74 9.62
CA THR A 91 -8.17 -4.18 9.68
C THR A 91 -9.66 -4.51 9.61
N THR A 92 -10.53 -3.50 9.54
CA THR A 92 -11.98 -3.65 9.46
C THR A 92 -12.49 -2.88 8.25
N PRO A 93 -13.28 -3.51 7.35
CA PRO A 93 -13.77 -2.84 6.16
C PRO A 93 -14.60 -1.61 6.50
N HIS A 94 -14.45 -0.54 5.72
CA HIS A 94 -15.34 0.62 5.80
C HIS A 94 -16.71 0.25 5.21
N LEU A 95 -17.77 0.51 5.97
CA LEU A 95 -19.17 0.17 5.63
C LEU A 95 -19.78 1.17 4.64
#